data_AF-A0A3D3G1H6-F1
#
_entry.id   AF-A0A3D3G1H6-F1
#
_cell.length_a   1.000
_cell.length_b   1.000
_cell.length_c   1.000
_cell.angle_alpha   90.00
_cell.angle_beta   90.00
_cell.angle_gamma   90.00
#
_symmetry.space_group_name_H-M   'P 1'
#
loop_
_entity.id
_entity.type
_entity.pdbx_description
1 polymer ?
#
loop_
_entity_poly.entity_id
_entity_poly.type
_entity_poly.pdbx_seq_one_letter_code
_entity_poly.pdbx_strand_id
1 'polypeptide(L)' 'QLPEAEKQRMRETWQMMSSQERKELGARMQKASPEERLAIREEYIQKYQQLTQPKTH' A
#
# COMPACT_ATOMS: atom_id res chain seq x y z
N GLN A 1 -11.99 2.01 9.93
CA GLN A 1 -10.71 1.40 10.32
C GLN A 1 -10.46 0.22 9.38
N LEU A 2 -9.22 -0.02 8.95
CA LEU A 2 -8.93 -1.19 8.10
C LEU A 2 -9.05 -2.50 8.91
N PRO A 3 -9.61 -3.57 8.32
CA PRO A 3 -9.53 -4.93 8.87
C PRO A 3 -8.09 -5.33 9.19
N GLU A 4 -7.90 -6.23 10.15
CA GLU A 4 -6.56 -6.68 10.55
C GLU A 4 -5.76 -7.28 9.39
N ALA A 5 -6.44 -8.01 8.50
CA ALA A 5 -5.82 -8.56 7.29
C ALA A 5 -5.26 -7.47 6.37
N GLU A 6 -5.99 -6.39 6.15
CA GLU A 6 -5.52 -5.26 5.34
C GLU A 6 -4.41 -4.47 6.02
N LYS A 7 -4.48 -4.31 7.35
CA LYS A 7 -3.37 -3.73 8.12
C LYS A 7 -2.09 -4.55 7.97
N GLN A 8 -2.21 -5.88 7.99
CA GLN A 8 -1.06 -6.75 7.80
C GLN A 8 -0.48 -6.64 6.39
N ARG A 9 -1.33 -6.72 5.35
CA ARG A 9 -0.90 -6.55 3.96
C ARG A 9 -0.24 -5.20 3.72
N MET A 10 -0.79 -4.12 4.28
CA MET A 10 -0.18 -2.80 4.21
C MET A 10 1.22 -2.77 4.84
N ARG A 11 1.41 -3.44 5.98
CA ARG A 11 2.74 -3.55 6.62
C ARG A 11 3.71 -4.33 5.73
N GLU A 12 3.28 -5.41 5.10
CA GLU A 12 4.10 -6.19 4.17
C GLU A 12 4.46 -5.39 2.91
N THR A 13 3.48 -4.75 2.28
CA THR A 13 3.68 -3.80 1.18
C THR A 13 4.70 -2.74 1.56
N TRP A 14 4.57 -2.14 2.74
CA TRP A 14 5.51 -1.13 3.22
C TRP A 14 6.93 -1.68 3.38
N GLN A 15 7.09 -2.92 3.86
CA GLN A 15 8.40 -3.56 3.97
C GLN A 15 9.05 -3.79 2.59
N MET A 16 8.26 -4.14 1.59
CA MET A 16 8.74 -4.36 0.22
C MET A 16 9.04 -3.08 -0.55
N MET A 17 8.44 -1.96 -0.15
CA MET A 17 8.72 -0.65 -0.74
C MET A 17 10.11 -0.16 -0.37
N SER A 18 10.80 0.42 -1.36
CA SER A 18 12.06 1.12 -1.16
C SER A 18 11.88 2.42 -0.39
N SER A 19 12.98 2.97 0.15
CA SER A 19 12.97 4.25 0.89
C SER A 19 12.38 5.40 0.08
N GLN A 20 12.55 5.39 -1.25
CA GLN A 20 11.98 6.40 -2.15
C GLN A 20 10.47 6.24 -2.28
N GLU A 21 9.98 5.02 -2.56
CA GLU A 21 8.54 4.78 -2.66
C GLU A 21 7.81 5.03 -1.34
N ARG A 22 8.41 4.72 -0.19
CA ARG A 22 7.85 5.06 1.13
C ARG A 22 7.70 6.57 1.31
N LYS A 23 8.69 7.34 0.85
CA LYS A 23 8.67 8.82 0.93
C LYS A 23 7.60 9.41 0.00
N GLU A 24 7.46 8.85 -1.20
CA GLU A 24 6.40 9.25 -2.14
C GLU A 24 5.01 8.93 -1.61
N LEU A 25 4.80 7.73 -1.07
CA LEU A 25 3.54 7.34 -0.44
C LEU A 25 3.20 8.24 0.75
N GLY A 26 4.19 8.54 1.60
CA GLY A 26 4.03 9.50 2.70
C GLY A 26 3.62 10.90 2.23
N ALA A 27 4.28 11.42 1.17
CA ALA A 27 3.94 12.72 0.60
C ALA A 27 2.54 12.74 -0.03
N ARG A 28 2.15 11.67 -0.73
CA ARG A 28 0.80 11.49 -1.29
C ARG A 28 -0.25 11.45 -0.18
N MET A 29 -0.02 10.67 0.88
CA MET A 29 -0.90 10.59 2.04
C MET A 29 -1.09 11.95 2.72
N GLN A 30 -0.03 12.76 2.87
CA GLN A 30 -0.13 14.08 3.48
C GLN A 30 -0.99 15.05 2.66
N LYS A 31 -0.89 14.99 1.33
CA LYS A 31 -1.67 15.85 0.42
C LYS A 31 -3.10 15.34 0.18
N ALA A 32 -3.32 14.05 0.35
CA ALA A 32 -4.59 13.38 0.09
C ALA A 32 -5.61 13.61 1.21
N SER A 33 -6.88 13.71 0.82
CA SER A 33 -8.04 13.73 1.72
C SER A 33 -8.21 12.38 2.44
N PRO A 34 -8.97 12.30 3.56
CA PRO A 34 -9.18 11.04 4.28
C PRO A 34 -9.69 9.89 3.41
N GLU A 35 -10.57 10.19 2.45
CA GLU A 35 -11.11 9.22 1.49
C GLU A 35 -10.05 8.79 0.47
N GLU A 36 -9.30 9.74 -0.09
CA GLU A 36 -8.19 9.46 -1.01
C GLU A 36 -7.07 8.66 -0.35
N ARG A 37 -6.82 8.88 0.94
CA ARG A 37 -5.86 8.09 1.72
C ARG A 37 -6.26 6.62 1.78
N LEU A 38 -7.56 6.29 1.81
CA LEU A 38 -8.02 4.90 1.76
C LEU A 38 -7.76 4.31 0.38
N ALA A 39 -8.16 5.02 -0.69
CA ALA A 39 -7.97 4.58 -2.06
C ALA A 39 -6.49 4.36 -2.42
N ILE A 40 -5.60 5.30 -2.06
CA ILE A 40 -4.16 5.18 -2.34
C ILE A 40 -3.57 3.99 -1.56
N ARG A 41 -4.03 3.70 -0.34
CA ARG A 41 -3.56 2.55 0.43
C ARG A 41 -3.93 1.24 -0.24
N GLU A 42 -5.18 1.11 -0.68
CA GLU A 42 -5.66 -0.06 -1.42
C GLU A 42 -4.92 -0.26 -2.74
N GLU A 43 -4.67 0.82 -3.50
CA GLU A 43 -3.88 0.79 -4.73
C GLU A 43 -2.50 0.16 -4.52
N TYR A 44 -1.77 0.61 -3.48
CA TYR A 44 -0.43 0.09 -3.18
C TYR A 44 -0.48 -1.35 -2.68
N ILE A 45 -1.45 -1.70 -1.82
CA ILE A 45 -1.63 -3.08 -1.36
C ILE A 45 -1.88 -4.00 -2.56
N GLN A 46 -2.81 -3.64 -3.45
CA GLN A 46 -3.11 -4.46 -4.63
C GLN A 46 -1.91 -4.57 -5.58
N LYS A 47 -1.20 -3.46 -5.83
CA LYS A 47 0.00 -3.45 -6.67
C LYS A 47 1.04 -4.45 -6.14
N TYR A 48 1.33 -4.39 -4.84
CA TYR A 48 2.33 -5.28 -4.23
C TYR A 48 1.82 -6.69 -3.99
N GLN A 49 0.52 -6.89 -3.75
CA GLN A 49 -0.09 -8.21 -3.68
C GLN A 49 -0.01 -8.94 -5.03
N GLN A 50 -0.14 -8.22 -6.15
CA GLN A 50 0.05 -8.78 -7.49
C GLN A 50 1.52 -9.06 -7.81
N LEU A 51 2.46 -8.27 -7.26
CA LEU A 51 3.89 -8.49 -7.43
C LEU A 51 4.43 -9.66 -6.60
N THR A 52 3.83 -9.91 -5.43
CA THR A 52 4.25 -10.96 -4.49
C THR A 52 3.59 -12.30 -4.74
N GLN A 53 2.41 -12.33 -5.36
CA GLN A 53 1.86 -13.57 -5.85
C GLN A 53 2.64 -14.00 -7.10
N PRO A 54 3.30 -15.17 -7.10
CA PRO A 54 3.83 -15.72 -8.33
C PRO A 54 2.62 -15.92 -9.26
N LYS A 55 2.64 -15.27 -10.43
CA LYS A 55 1.68 -15.55 -11.50
C LYS A 55 1.71 -17.05 -11.76
N THR A 56 0.79 -17.79 -11.14
CA THR A 56 0.55 -19.18 -11.47
C THR A 56 -0.35 -19.11 -12.68
N HIS A 57 0.28 -19.16 -13.85
CA HIS A 57 -0.38 -19.13 -15.15
C HIS A 57 -0.61 -20.55 -15.65
#